data_AF-A0A7K4JV19-F1
#
_entry.id   AF-A0A7K4JV19-F1
#
_cell.length_a   1.000
_cell.length_b   1.000
_cell.length_c   1.000
_cell.angle_alpha   90.00
_cell.angle_beta   90.00
_cell.angle_gamma   90.00
#
_symmetry.space_group_name_H-M   'P 1'
#
loop_
_entity.id
_entity.type
_entity.pdbx_description
1 polymer ?
#
loop_
_entity_poly.entity_id
_entity_poly.type
_entity_poly.pdbx_seq_one_letter_code
_entity_poly.pdbx_strand_id
1 'polypeptide(L)' 'GTFCADGSVTLVWGGPVTALVDTGGPWDHHRLLQLLAQQGVTPSDVTHVVCTHGHSDHIGNVNLFPA' A
#
# COMPACT_ATOMS: atom_id res chain seq x y z
N GLY A 1 -4.95 -13.02 -25.31
CA GLY A 1 -4.23 -13.45 -24.10
C GLY A 1 -4.44 -12.40 -23.04
N THR A 2 -4.62 -12.80 -21.78
CA THR A 2 -4.70 -11.87 -20.64
C THR A 2 -3.32 -11.77 -20.01
N PHE A 3 -2.72 -10.59 -20.00
CA PHE A 3 -1.55 -10.26 -19.19
C PHE A 3 -2.03 -9.60 -17.90
N CYS A 4 -1.50 -10.05 -16.77
CA CYS A 4 -1.63 -9.38 -15.48
C CYS A 4 -0.23 -8.93 -15.08
N ALA A 5 0.01 -7.63 -15.12
CA ALA A 5 1.23 -7.01 -14.63
C ALA A 5 0.78 -6.00 -13.58
N ASP A 6 1.11 -6.28 -12.33
CA ASP A 6 0.86 -5.40 -11.18
C ASP A 6 2.19 -5.15 -10.46
N GLY A 7 2.25 -4.04 -9.72
CA GLY A 7 3.35 -3.73 -8.83
C GLY A 7 3.37 -4.59 -7.57
N SER A 8 4.41 -4.42 -6.74
CA SER A 8 4.43 -4.95 -5.38
C SER A 8 4.02 -3.87 -4.38
N VAL A 9 3.47 -4.29 -3.24
CA VAL A 9 3.28 -3.44 -2.07
C VAL A 9 4.12 -3.99 -0.93
N THR A 10 4.93 -3.15 -0.30
CA THR A 10 5.86 -3.58 0.76
C THR A 10 5.66 -2.76 2.03
N LEU A 11 5.45 -3.44 3.16
CA LEU A 11 5.40 -2.84 4.49
C LEU A 11 6.77 -2.96 5.16
N VAL A 12 7.33 -1.83 5.60
CA VAL A 12 8.54 -1.75 6.42
C VAL A 12 8.16 -1.16 7.78
N TRP A 13 8.34 -1.95 8.84
CA TRP A 13 7.85 -1.59 10.18
C TRP A 13 8.69 -2.25 11.30
N GLY A 14 8.42 -1.88 12.55
CA GLY A 14 9.16 -2.37 13.73
C GLY A 14 10.16 -1.38 14.33
N GLY A 15 10.17 -0.13 13.86
CA GLY A 15 10.99 0.97 14.38
C GLY A 15 10.18 2.26 14.54
N PRO A 16 10.82 3.44 14.57
CA PRO A 16 10.11 4.72 14.68
C PRO A 16 9.31 5.10 13.42
N VAL A 17 9.49 4.35 12.33
CA VAL A 17 8.84 4.56 11.05
C VAL A 17 8.07 3.29 10.67
N THR A 18 6.83 3.49 10.23
CA THR A 18 5.99 2.49 9.57
C THR A 18 5.74 3.01 8.16
N ALA A 19 6.45 2.45 7.18
CA ALA A 19 6.39 2.91 5.81
C ALA A 19 5.74 1.86 4.91
N LEU A 20 4.91 2.32 3.98
CA LEU A 20 4.37 1.52 2.90
C LEU A 20 4.97 1.99 1.58
N VAL A 21 5.58 1.07 0.83
CA VAL A 21 6.07 1.33 -0.53
C VAL A 21 5.02 0.84 -1.52
N ASP A 22 4.51 1.78 -2.32
CA ASP A 22 3.32 1.65 -3.17
C ASP A 22 2.05 1.22 -2.41
N THR A 23 0.91 1.31 -3.09
CA THR A 23 -0.42 1.00 -2.54
C THR A 23 -1.25 0.08 -3.46
N GLY A 24 -0.62 -0.43 -4.51
CA GLY A 24 -1.24 -1.31 -5.51
C GLY A 24 -2.32 -0.62 -6.33
N GLY A 25 -3.04 -1.41 -7.11
CA GLY A 25 -4.17 -0.93 -7.90
C GLY A 25 -5.42 -0.63 -7.07
N PRO A 26 -6.34 0.23 -7.53
CA PRO A 26 -7.59 0.50 -6.81
C PRO A 26 -8.46 -0.76 -6.62
N TRP A 27 -8.25 -1.80 -7.44
CA TRP A 27 -8.89 -3.12 -7.30
C TRP A 27 -8.41 -3.91 -6.07
N ASP A 28 -7.24 -3.58 -5.51
CA ASP A 28 -6.68 -4.26 -4.34
C ASP A 28 -7.07 -3.62 -3.00
N HIS A 29 -7.96 -2.62 -2.98
CA HIS A 29 -8.38 -1.88 -1.78
C HIS A 29 -8.59 -2.77 -0.54
N HIS A 30 -9.49 -3.76 -0.64
CA HIS A 30 -9.80 -4.65 0.48
C HIS A 30 -8.65 -5.57 0.85
N ARG A 31 -7.89 -6.04 -0.14
CA ARG A 31 -6.74 -6.92 0.04
C ARG A 31 -5.63 -6.20 0.81
N LEU A 32 -5.34 -4.95 0.44
CA LEU A 32 -4.35 -4.12 1.12
C LEU A 32 -4.68 -3.94 2.60
N LEU A 33 -5.92 -3.52 2.91
CA LEU A 33 -6.37 -3.34 4.30
C LEU A 33 -6.30 -4.65 5.10
N GLN A 34 -6.69 -5.78 4.49
CA GLN A 34 -6.61 -7.08 5.13
C GLN A 34 -5.16 -7.48 5.43
N LEU A 35 -4.22 -7.27 4.51
CA LEU A 35 -2.80 -7.61 4.69
C LEU A 35 -2.16 -6.74 5.77
N LEU A 36 -2.47 -5.44 5.81
CA LEU A 36 -2.03 -4.54 6.89
C LEU A 36 -2.56 -5.00 8.25
N ALA A 37 -3.85 -5.33 8.33
CA ALA A 37 -4.47 -5.81 9.57
C ALA A 37 -3.86 -7.14 10.06
N GLN A 38 -3.46 -8.04 9.15
CA GLN A 38 -2.74 -9.27 9.51
C GLN A 38 -1.38 -9.01 10.17
N GLN A 39 -0.77 -7.86 9.91
CA GLN A 39 0.47 -7.41 10.57
C GLN A 39 0.18 -6.56 11.82
N GLY A 40 -1.09 -6.36 12.20
CA GLY A 40 -1.48 -5.49 13.31
C GLY A 40 -1.33 -4.00 13.03
N VAL A 41 -1.29 -3.61 11.75
CA VAL A 41 -1.12 -2.21 11.30
C VAL A 41 -2.42 -1.71 10.70
N THR A 42 -2.86 -0.53 11.10
CA THR A 42 -3.95 0.22 10.46
C THR A 42 -3.40 1.29 9.52
N PRO A 43 -4.19 1.81 8.55
CA PRO A 43 -3.73 2.91 7.70
C PRO A 43 -3.29 4.16 8.49
N SER A 44 -3.86 4.40 9.67
CA SER A 44 -3.47 5.51 10.54
C SER A 44 -2.13 5.31 11.24
N ASP A 45 -1.65 4.07 11.34
CA ASP A 45 -0.33 3.75 11.90
C ASP A 45 0.81 3.93 10.87
N VAL A 46 0.47 3.98 9.58
CA VAL A 46 1.44 4.21 8.50
C VAL A 46 1.84 5.68 8.51
N THR A 47 3.11 5.94 8.81
CA THR A 47 3.65 7.30 8.91
C THR A 47 4.15 7.83 7.59
N HIS A 48 4.49 6.95 6.64
CA HIS A 48 5.01 7.32 5.33
C HIS A 48 4.43 6.42 4.25
N VAL A 49 4.01 7.01 3.13
CA VAL A 49 3.71 6.31 1.89
C VAL A 49 4.73 6.73 0.84
N VAL A 50 5.48 5.78 0.31
CA VAL A 50 6.51 6.01 -0.72
C VAL A 50 5.99 5.48 -2.05
N CYS A 51 5.62 6.39 -2.94
CA CYS A 51 5.19 6.03 -4.29
C CYS A 51 6.40 5.88 -5.21
N THR A 52 6.52 4.76 -5.91
CA THR A 52 7.58 4.57 -6.92
C THR A 52 7.36 5.48 -8.12
N HIS A 53 6.13 5.55 -8.64
CA HIS A 53 5.69 6.45 -9.70
C HIS A 53 4.15 6.55 -9.73
N GLY A 54 3.60 7.40 -10.61
CA GLY A 54 2.20 7.83 -10.57
C GLY A 54 1.17 7.00 -11.33
N HIS A 55 1.46 5.75 -11.71
CA HIS A 55 0.46 4.92 -12.40
C HIS A 55 -0.52 4.27 -11.41
N SER A 56 -1.76 4.05 -11.87
CA SER A 56 -2.86 3.63 -10.99
C SER A 56 -2.67 2.24 -10.40
N ASP A 57 -1.91 1.37 -11.05
CA ASP A 57 -1.51 0.03 -10.58
C ASP A 57 -0.49 0.07 -9.42
N HIS A 58 0.10 1.24 -9.14
CA HIS A 58 1.04 1.46 -8.04
C HIS A 58 0.47 2.34 -6.91
N ILE A 59 -0.28 3.40 -7.25
CA ILE A 59 -0.75 4.41 -6.28
C ILE A 59 -2.27 4.45 -6.12
N GLY A 60 -2.95 3.38 -6.53
CA GLY A 60 -4.40 3.29 -6.62
C GLY A 60 -5.16 3.44 -5.30
N ASN A 61 -4.50 3.24 -4.17
CA ASN A 61 -5.09 3.33 -2.83
C ASN A 61 -4.40 4.36 -1.92
N VAL A 62 -3.64 5.31 -2.49
CA VAL A 62 -2.95 6.34 -1.71
C VAL A 62 -3.91 7.15 -0.83
N ASN A 63 -5.18 7.27 -1.24
CA ASN A 63 -6.24 7.96 -0.51
C ASN A 63 -6.66 7.29 0.81
N LEU A 64 -6.20 6.07 1.10
CA LEU A 64 -6.50 5.37 2.35
C LEU A 64 -5.65 5.83 3.53
N PHE A 65 -4.56 6.56 3.24
CA PHE A 65 -3.58 6.98 4.23
C PHE A 65 -3.74 8.47 4.57
N PRO A 66 -3.43 8.89 5.81
CA PRO A 66 -3.50 10.28 6.20
C PRO A 66 -2.58 11.18 5.35
N ALA A 67 -2.95 12.47 5.27
CA ALA A 67 -2.12 13.52 4.66
C ALA A 67 -1.00 13.98 5.60
#